data_AF-A0A7S1QLV8-F1
#
_entry.id   AF-A0A7S1QLV8-F1
#
_cell.length_a   1.000
_cell.length_b   1.000
_cell.length_c   1.000
_cell.angle_alpha   90.00
_cell.angle_beta   90.00
_cell.angle_gamma   90.00
#
_symmetry.space_group_name_H-M   'P 1'
#
loop_
_entity.id
_entity.type
_entity.pdbx_description
1 polymer ?
#
loop_
_entity_poly.entity_id
_entity_poly.type
_entity_poly.pdbx_seq_one_letter_code
_entity_poly.pdbx_strand_id
1 'polypeptide(L)'
;AGAAHVGLAAEGAAREGADTGAGAGPADDVSARPSGPWEVYFDNEDLALTQRGWWLREFDGNWLLKLPTLVPTEGGLSAVGYEEITDPPDILERAGLAPHAVVLRKGGSRTMQSLLAQAKVVPFARVHTVREAFRLDLAAPAASELIGADGLRAHGAALEVTIDAALFDVKHAEDEAVAQLLHMRGAAARDALRASVVDFRLLGA
;
A
#
# COMPACT_ATOMS: atom_id res chain seq x y z
N ALA A 1 -72.22 -9.78 -28.46
CA ALA A 1 -73.15 -8.74 -28.96
C ALA A 1 -72.90 -7.51 -28.09
N GLY A 2 -72.10 -6.53 -28.52
CA GLY A 2 -72.44 -5.46 -29.48
C GLY A 2 -73.03 -4.29 -28.67
N ALA A 3 -72.63 -3.01 -28.73
CA ALA A 3 -71.78 -2.19 -29.62
C ALA A 3 -71.20 -1.03 -28.74
N ALA A 4 -69.99 -0.48 -28.97
CA ALA A 4 -69.68 0.71 -29.79
C ALA A 4 -70.58 1.95 -29.47
N HIS A 5 -70.15 3.23 -29.37
CA HIS A 5 -68.98 3.95 -29.91
C HIS A 5 -69.05 5.47 -29.51
N VAL A 6 -67.88 6.17 -29.50
CA VAL A 6 -67.62 7.63 -29.78
C VAL A 6 -67.94 8.67 -28.67
N GLY A 7 -67.07 9.65 -28.33
CA GLY A 7 -65.78 10.04 -28.93
C GLY A 7 -65.06 11.26 -28.28
N LEU A 8 -63.85 11.52 -28.83
CA LEU A 8 -63.08 12.77 -29.08
C LEU A 8 -63.17 13.97 -28.11
N ALA A 9 -62.15 14.82 -27.85
CA ALA A 9 -60.74 14.96 -28.24
C ALA A 9 -60.16 16.24 -27.54
N ALA A 10 -58.86 16.50 -27.79
CA ALA A 10 -58.05 17.73 -27.57
C ALA A 10 -57.37 17.87 -26.20
N GLU A 11 -56.05 17.67 -26.10
CA GLU A 11 -54.90 18.54 -26.48
C GLU A 11 -54.54 19.57 -25.40
N GLY A 12 -53.28 19.52 -24.95
CA GLY A 12 -52.70 20.48 -24.00
C GLY A 12 -51.31 20.04 -23.55
N ALA A 13 -50.30 20.50 -24.29
CA ALA A 13 -48.88 20.22 -24.08
C ALA A 13 -48.20 21.14 -23.03
N ALA A 14 -46.92 20.83 -22.78
CA ALA A 14 -45.86 21.59 -22.08
C ALA A 14 -45.74 21.31 -20.57
N ARG A 15 -44.72 20.58 -20.09
CA ARG A 15 -43.25 20.80 -20.03
C ARG A 15 -42.78 21.69 -18.87
N GLU A 16 -41.88 21.07 -18.10
CA GLU A 16 -40.68 21.60 -17.43
C GLU A 16 -40.82 22.50 -16.19
N GLY A 17 -40.09 22.10 -15.15
CA GLY A 17 -39.81 22.94 -13.97
C GLY A 17 -39.63 22.20 -12.65
N ALA A 18 -38.98 21.02 -12.62
CA ALA A 18 -38.51 20.43 -11.37
C ALA A 18 -37.00 20.64 -11.27
N ASP A 19 -36.65 21.79 -10.69
CA ASP A 19 -35.33 22.12 -10.17
C ASP A 19 -35.02 21.18 -8.99
N THR A 20 -34.53 19.98 -9.30
CA THR A 20 -33.83 19.16 -8.32
C THR A 20 -32.42 19.69 -8.22
N GLY A 21 -32.21 20.63 -7.29
CA GLY A 21 -30.90 21.01 -6.79
C GLY A 21 -30.17 19.77 -6.27
N ALA A 22 -29.53 19.04 -7.18
CA ALA A 22 -28.50 18.07 -6.87
C ALA A 22 -27.35 18.89 -6.30
N GLY A 23 -27.33 18.98 -4.97
CA GLY A 23 -26.16 19.43 -4.24
C GLY A 23 -25.00 18.58 -4.71
N ALA A 24 -24.11 19.19 -5.51
CA ALA A 24 -22.80 18.67 -5.78
C ALA A 24 -22.14 18.48 -4.41
N GLY A 25 -22.12 17.22 -3.95
CA GLY A 25 -21.18 16.82 -2.91
C GLY A 25 -19.79 17.25 -3.35
N PRO A 26 -18.87 17.53 -2.40
CA PRO A 26 -17.51 17.87 -2.76
C PRO A 26 -17.04 16.80 -3.75
N ALA A 27 -16.74 17.24 -4.97
CA ALA A 27 -16.11 16.39 -5.95
C ALA A 27 -14.84 15.93 -5.25
N ASP A 28 -14.81 14.65 -4.85
CA ASP A 28 -13.59 14.00 -4.44
C ASP A 28 -12.62 14.29 -5.57
N ASP A 29 -11.64 15.13 -5.28
CA ASP A 29 -10.60 15.48 -6.21
C ASP A 29 -9.67 14.26 -6.28
N VAL A 30 -10.13 13.23 -6.99
CA VAL A 30 -9.41 11.98 -7.30
C VAL A 30 -8.22 12.27 -8.24
N SER A 31 -7.92 13.54 -8.54
CA SER A 31 -7.13 13.94 -9.70
C SER A 31 -5.61 13.94 -9.51
N ALA A 32 -5.09 13.43 -8.41
CA ALA A 32 -3.67 13.07 -8.34
C ALA A 32 -3.47 11.79 -7.55
N ARG A 33 -3.89 10.64 -8.12
CA ARG A 33 -3.27 9.38 -7.69
C ARG A 33 -1.76 9.56 -7.80
N PRO A 34 -1.00 9.32 -6.73
CA PRO A 34 0.41 9.61 -6.73
C PRO A 34 1.09 8.74 -7.80
N SER A 35 1.90 9.36 -8.65
CA SER A 35 2.62 8.66 -9.72
C SER A 35 3.84 7.97 -9.14
N GLY A 36 4.01 6.67 -9.41
CA GLY A 36 5.19 5.90 -9.03
C GLY A 36 4.87 4.46 -8.66
N PRO A 37 5.89 3.61 -8.55
CA PRO A 37 5.72 2.22 -8.13
C PRO A 37 5.22 2.14 -6.68
N TRP A 38 4.29 1.23 -6.42
CA TRP A 38 3.84 0.92 -5.08
C TRP A 38 4.74 -0.15 -4.47
N GLU A 39 5.03 -0.01 -3.18
CA GLU A 39 5.57 -1.11 -2.38
C GLU A 39 4.40 -1.97 -1.91
N VAL A 40 4.43 -3.26 -2.22
CA VAL A 40 3.39 -4.21 -1.80
C VAL A 40 3.97 -5.10 -0.72
N TYR A 41 3.29 -5.19 0.43
CA TYR A 41 3.70 -5.98 1.58
C TYR A 41 2.89 -7.27 1.65
N PHE A 42 3.58 -8.36 1.97
CA PHE A 42 3.05 -9.71 1.97
C PHE A 42 3.19 -10.36 3.34
N ASP A 43 2.15 -11.07 3.76
CA ASP A 43 2.18 -11.89 4.97
C ASP A 43 1.14 -13.02 4.83
N ASN A 44 1.13 -13.95 5.78
CA ASN A 44 0.06 -14.94 5.86
C ASN A 44 -1.17 -14.39 6.60
N GLU A 45 -2.26 -15.17 6.58
CA GLU A 45 -3.53 -14.82 7.25
C GLU A 45 -3.36 -14.49 8.75
N ASP A 46 -2.37 -15.11 9.40
CA ASP A 46 -2.07 -14.92 10.82
C ASP A 46 -1.08 -13.77 11.09
N LEU A 47 -0.62 -13.06 10.06
CA LEU A 47 0.42 -12.03 10.13
C LEU A 47 1.73 -12.53 10.79
N ALA A 48 2.11 -13.78 10.52
CA ALA A 48 3.20 -14.45 11.22
C ALA A 48 4.58 -13.82 10.95
N LEU A 49 4.80 -13.20 9.78
CA LEU A 49 6.02 -12.45 9.51
C LEU A 49 6.03 -11.17 10.35
N THR A 50 4.94 -10.41 10.31
CA THR A 50 4.77 -9.16 11.06
C THR A 50 4.91 -9.38 12.57
N GLN A 51 4.34 -10.46 13.12
CA GLN A 51 4.48 -10.82 14.53
C GLN A 51 5.93 -11.09 14.95
N ARG A 52 6.78 -11.51 14.01
CA ARG A 52 8.24 -11.69 14.22
C ARG A 52 9.04 -10.41 13.95
N GLY A 53 8.37 -9.32 13.54
CA GLY A 53 8.98 -8.09 13.06
C GLY A 53 9.64 -8.23 11.70
N TRP A 54 9.26 -9.24 10.91
CA TRP A 54 9.79 -9.49 9.57
C TRP A 54 8.88 -8.84 8.52
N TRP A 55 9.49 -8.28 7.48
CA TRP A 55 8.75 -7.53 6.45
C TRP A 55 9.13 -8.06 5.07
N LEU A 56 8.18 -8.72 4.42
CA LEU A 56 8.32 -9.14 3.03
C LEU A 56 7.61 -8.11 2.14
N ARG A 57 8.35 -7.54 1.19
CA ARG A 57 7.80 -6.59 0.23
C ARG A 57 8.27 -6.83 -1.20
N GLU A 58 7.46 -6.42 -2.16
CA GLU A 58 7.81 -6.23 -3.55
C GLU A 58 7.79 -4.74 -3.87
N PHE A 59 8.81 -4.27 -4.60
CA PHE A 59 8.86 -2.91 -5.14
C PHE A 59 9.45 -2.93 -6.55
N ASP A 60 8.65 -2.52 -7.54
CA ASP A 60 9.06 -2.47 -8.94
C ASP A 60 9.66 -3.80 -9.44
N GLY A 61 9.00 -4.92 -9.10
CA GLY A 61 9.46 -6.27 -9.44
C GLY A 61 10.60 -6.81 -8.58
N ASN A 62 11.17 -6.00 -7.68
CA ASN A 62 12.25 -6.41 -6.78
C ASN A 62 11.69 -6.88 -5.44
N TRP A 63 12.20 -7.99 -4.94
CA TRP A 63 11.79 -8.58 -3.67
C TRP A 63 12.75 -8.23 -2.55
N LEU A 64 12.21 -8.00 -1.36
CA LEU A 64 12.99 -7.78 -0.15
C LEU A 64 12.31 -8.45 1.04
N LEU A 65 13.07 -9.26 1.78
CA LEU A 65 12.73 -9.67 3.14
C LEU A 65 13.65 -8.93 4.12
N LYS A 66 13.05 -8.14 5.01
CA LYS A 66 13.76 -7.39 6.05
C LYS A 66 13.52 -8.04 7.41
N LEU A 67 14.61 -8.35 8.12
CA LEU A 67 14.58 -9.06 9.40
C LEU A 67 15.32 -8.25 10.47
N PRO A 68 14.80 -8.13 11.70
CA PRO A 68 15.48 -7.41 12.76
C PRO A 68 16.65 -8.24 13.30
N THR A 69 17.81 -7.61 13.44
CA THR A 69 18.94 -8.18 14.18
C THR A 69 18.72 -7.93 15.66
N LEU A 70 18.35 -8.98 16.39
CA LEU A 70 18.02 -8.90 17.82
C LEU A 70 19.22 -9.23 18.68
N VAL A 71 19.52 -8.39 19.67
CA VAL A 71 20.51 -8.66 20.71
C VAL A 71 19.83 -8.77 22.08
N PRO A 72 20.33 -9.65 22.97
CA PRO A 72 19.88 -9.68 24.36
C PRO A 72 20.27 -8.40 25.09
N THR A 73 19.35 -7.89 25.91
CA THR A 73 19.51 -6.75 26.81
C THR A 73 18.93 -7.10 28.18
N GLU A 74 19.22 -6.31 29.21
CA GLU A 74 18.70 -6.55 30.58
C GLU A 74 17.16 -6.58 30.64
N GLY A 75 16.47 -5.91 29.71
CA GLY A 75 15.01 -5.85 29.63
C GLY A 75 14.36 -6.76 28.59
N GLY A 76 15.12 -7.63 27.90
CA GLY A 76 14.61 -8.50 26.84
C GLY A 76 15.44 -8.43 25.56
N LEU A 77 14.78 -8.49 24.39
CA LEU A 77 15.44 -8.39 23.08
C LEU A 77 15.32 -6.97 22.53
N SER A 78 16.41 -6.43 22.00
CA SER A 78 16.43 -5.13 21.31
C SER A 78 16.91 -5.29 19.87
N ALA A 79 16.27 -4.58 18.94
CA ALA A 79 16.71 -4.54 17.55
C ALA A 79 17.86 -3.53 17.38
N VAL A 80 19.02 -4.02 16.94
CA VAL A 80 20.22 -3.17 16.69
C VAL A 80 20.43 -2.83 15.22
N GLY A 81 19.63 -3.44 14.34
CA GLY A 81 19.71 -3.24 12.91
C GLY A 81 18.77 -4.16 12.17
N TYR A 82 18.91 -4.19 10.85
CA TYR A 82 18.12 -5.05 9.99
C TYR A 82 19.01 -5.77 8.98
N GLU A 83 18.78 -7.06 8.83
CA GLU A 83 19.28 -7.86 7.72
C GLU A 83 18.28 -7.77 6.56
N GLU A 84 18.80 -7.61 5.35
CA GLU A 84 18.02 -7.46 4.14
C GLU A 84 18.41 -8.56 3.14
N ILE A 85 17.43 -9.38 2.76
CA ILE A 85 17.59 -10.49 1.82
C ILE A 85 16.80 -10.14 0.55
N THR A 86 17.46 -10.15 -0.60
CA THR A 86 16.88 -9.75 -1.89
C THR A 86 16.74 -10.89 -2.89
N ASP A 87 17.48 -11.99 -2.71
CA ASP A 87 17.39 -13.14 -3.61
C ASP A 87 16.11 -13.95 -3.33
N PRO A 88 15.18 -14.13 -4.30
CA PRO A 88 13.89 -14.75 -4.04
C PRO A 88 13.96 -16.19 -3.50
N PRO A 89 14.83 -17.10 -3.98
CA PRO A 89 15.05 -18.39 -3.35
C PRO A 89 15.44 -18.31 -1.87
N ASP A 90 16.38 -17.43 -1.51
CA ASP A 90 16.85 -17.28 -0.13
C ASP A 90 15.79 -16.65 0.77
N ILE A 91 14.98 -15.73 0.23
CA ILE A 91 13.78 -15.21 0.90
C ILE A 91 12.82 -16.36 1.25
N LEU A 92 12.52 -17.24 0.29
CA LEU A 92 11.62 -18.38 0.51
C LEU A 92 12.18 -19.33 1.57
N GLU A 93 13.47 -19.64 1.55
CA GLU A 93 14.08 -20.48 2.59
C GLU A 93 13.98 -19.83 3.97
N ARG A 94 14.34 -18.55 4.07
CA ARG A 94 14.31 -17.83 5.33
C ARG A 94 12.90 -17.72 5.89
N ALA A 95 11.90 -17.54 5.03
CA ALA A 95 10.48 -17.53 5.40
C ALA A 95 9.92 -18.91 5.81
N GLY A 96 10.72 -19.97 5.80
CA GLY A 96 10.27 -21.34 6.12
C GLY A 96 9.56 -22.04 4.95
N LEU A 97 9.70 -21.53 3.73
CA LEU A 97 9.12 -22.04 2.49
C LEU A 97 10.17 -22.78 1.64
N ALA A 98 11.12 -23.47 2.27
CA ALA A 98 12.21 -24.18 1.60
C ALA A 98 11.77 -25.09 0.42
N PRO A 99 10.65 -25.83 0.48
CA PRO A 99 10.18 -26.58 -0.69
C PRO A 99 9.90 -25.70 -1.93
N HIS A 100 9.39 -24.48 -1.73
CA HIS A 100 9.12 -23.53 -2.79
C HIS A 100 10.43 -22.92 -3.34
N ALA A 101 11.42 -22.68 -2.48
CA ALA A 101 12.75 -22.23 -2.91
C ALA A 101 13.40 -23.23 -3.87
N VAL A 102 13.30 -24.53 -3.57
CA VAL A 102 13.80 -25.60 -4.45
C VAL A 102 13.10 -25.58 -5.82
N VAL A 103 11.80 -25.33 -5.86
CA VAL A 103 11.04 -25.21 -7.12
C VAL A 103 11.52 -24.01 -7.93
N LEU A 104 11.74 -22.87 -7.28
CA LEU A 104 12.18 -21.64 -7.93
C LEU A 104 13.59 -21.79 -8.52
N ARG A 105 14.53 -22.36 -7.76
CA ARG A 105 15.92 -22.62 -8.23
C ARG A 105 16.00 -23.57 -9.42
N LYS A 106 15.06 -24.51 -9.54
CA LYS A 106 14.98 -25.42 -10.69
C LYS A 106 14.51 -24.73 -11.98
N GLY A 107 14.19 -23.43 -11.94
CA GLY A 107 13.77 -22.68 -13.11
C GLY A 107 12.39 -23.08 -13.63
N GLY A 108 11.50 -23.54 -12.74
CA GLY A 108 10.11 -23.80 -13.10
C GLY A 108 9.42 -22.51 -13.58
N SER A 109 8.36 -22.63 -14.40
CA SER A 109 7.59 -21.48 -14.93
C SER A 109 6.79 -20.69 -13.87
N ARG A 110 7.06 -20.91 -12.58
CA ARG A 110 6.33 -20.30 -11.46
C ARG A 110 7.04 -19.03 -11.00
N THR A 111 6.27 -17.96 -10.86
CA THR A 111 6.75 -16.68 -10.30
C THR A 111 6.79 -16.73 -8.78
N MET A 112 7.54 -15.81 -8.16
CA MET A 112 7.58 -15.64 -6.71
C MET A 112 6.17 -15.44 -6.12
N GLN A 113 5.37 -14.54 -6.71
CA GLN A 113 3.98 -14.31 -6.30
C GLN A 113 3.16 -15.60 -6.30
N SER A 114 3.30 -16.44 -7.34
CA SER A 114 2.54 -17.69 -7.44
C SER A 114 2.92 -18.72 -6.36
N LEU A 115 4.19 -18.73 -5.95
CA LEU A 115 4.69 -19.61 -4.90
C LEU A 115 4.25 -19.12 -3.51
N LEU A 116 4.27 -17.80 -3.28
CA LEU A 116 3.76 -17.20 -2.04
C LEU A 116 2.26 -17.47 -1.88
N ALA A 117 1.47 -17.29 -2.94
CA ALA A 117 0.03 -17.58 -2.91
C ALA A 117 -0.27 -19.05 -2.57
N GLN A 118 0.53 -20.00 -3.07
CA GLN A 118 0.40 -21.43 -2.70
C GLN A 118 0.67 -21.67 -1.21
N ALA A 119 1.55 -20.88 -0.61
CA ALA A 119 1.85 -20.89 0.81
C ALA A 119 0.89 -20.04 1.66
N LYS A 120 -0.19 -19.50 1.05
CA LYS A 120 -1.12 -18.54 1.68
C LYS A 120 -0.44 -17.27 2.19
N VAL A 121 0.66 -16.88 1.57
CA VAL A 121 1.29 -15.58 1.78
C VAL A 121 0.76 -14.65 0.69
N VAL A 122 -0.03 -13.67 1.08
CA VAL A 122 -0.80 -12.80 0.17
C VAL A 122 -0.48 -11.33 0.43
N PRO A 123 -0.69 -10.44 -0.55
CA PRO A 123 -0.65 -9.00 -0.32
C PRO A 123 -1.61 -8.62 0.82
N PHE A 124 -1.13 -7.87 1.81
CA PHE A 124 -1.98 -7.38 2.90
C PHE A 124 -1.97 -5.85 3.02
N ALA A 125 -0.97 -5.17 2.46
CA ALA A 125 -0.88 -3.73 2.45
C ALA A 125 -0.06 -3.23 1.26
N ARG A 126 -0.26 -1.97 0.87
CA ARG A 126 0.67 -1.27 -0.02
C ARG A 126 1.01 0.12 0.51
N VAL A 127 2.23 0.54 0.27
CA VAL A 127 2.76 1.85 0.62
C VAL A 127 3.23 2.53 -0.66
N HIS A 128 2.83 3.78 -0.87
CA HIS A 128 3.43 4.63 -1.87
C HIS A 128 4.21 5.72 -1.15
N THR A 129 5.50 5.81 -1.40
CA THR A 129 6.37 6.81 -0.77
C THR A 129 6.92 7.73 -1.85
N VAL A 130 6.61 9.01 -1.75
CA VAL A 130 7.29 10.07 -2.50
C VAL A 130 8.33 10.69 -1.58
N ARG A 131 9.59 10.56 -1.96
CA ARG A 131 10.71 11.19 -1.26
C ARG A 131 11.22 12.38 -2.05
N GLU A 132 11.13 13.56 -1.45
CA GLU A 132 11.72 14.79 -1.98
C GLU A 132 12.92 15.17 -1.12
N ALA A 133 14.11 15.26 -1.73
CA ALA A 133 15.33 15.68 -1.06
C ALA A 133 15.74 17.07 -1.55
N PHE A 134 15.80 18.01 -0.61
CA PHE A 134 16.24 19.37 -0.85
C PHE A 134 17.64 19.54 -0.28
N ARG A 135 18.58 19.99 -1.10
CA ARG A 135 19.94 20.27 -0.67
C ARG A 135 20.24 21.74 -0.88
N LEU A 136 20.61 22.42 0.20
CA LEU A 136 21.11 23.78 0.16
C LEU A 136 22.64 23.74 0.28
N ASP A 137 23.33 23.90 -0.84
CA ASP A 137 24.79 24.10 -0.85
C ASP A 137 25.10 25.58 -0.58
N LEU A 138 25.69 25.86 0.60
CA LEU A 138 26.13 27.20 0.96
C LEU A 138 27.43 27.55 0.21
N ALA A 139 27.32 27.88 -1.07
CA ALA A 139 28.45 28.27 -1.91
C ALA A 139 28.87 29.73 -1.66
N ALA A 140 29.56 30.00 -0.54
CA ALA A 140 30.44 31.17 -0.40
C ALA A 140 31.38 31.04 0.82
N PRO A 141 32.70 31.25 0.65
CA PRO A 141 33.66 31.30 1.76
C PRO A 141 33.66 32.63 2.53
N ALA A 142 32.56 33.39 2.54
CA ALA A 142 32.47 34.65 3.28
C ALA A 142 31.12 34.79 3.98
N ALA A 143 31.14 34.61 5.31
CA ALA A 143 30.14 35.10 6.26
C ALA A 143 28.77 34.39 6.34
N SER A 144 28.71 33.07 6.35
CA SER A 144 27.56 32.36 6.94
C SER A 144 28.05 31.37 7.98
N GLU A 145 28.33 31.89 9.17
CA GLU A 145 28.55 31.10 10.37
C GLU A 145 27.16 30.76 10.93
N LEU A 146 26.72 29.51 10.75
CA LEU A 146 25.53 29.00 11.43
C LEU A 146 25.94 28.73 12.87
N ILE A 147 25.49 29.59 13.79
CA ILE A 147 25.66 29.43 15.24
C ILE A 147 24.39 28.72 15.76
N GLY A 148 24.53 27.46 16.17
CA GLY A 148 23.46 26.75 16.87
C GLY A 148 23.12 27.41 18.21
N ALA A 149 21.95 27.10 18.79
CA ALA A 149 21.54 27.62 20.10
C ALA A 149 22.49 27.22 21.25
N ASP A 150 23.33 26.23 21.00
CA ASP A 150 24.39 25.66 21.83
C ASP A 150 25.79 26.22 21.51
N GLY A 151 25.91 27.14 20.55
CA GLY A 151 27.18 27.77 20.15
C GLY A 151 28.03 26.93 19.20
N LEU A 152 27.51 25.82 18.66
CA LEU A 152 28.19 25.04 17.63
C LEU A 152 28.22 25.80 16.29
N ARG A 153 29.41 25.87 15.68
CA ARG A 153 29.67 26.57 14.41
C ARG A 153 29.86 25.55 13.30
N ALA A 154 29.00 25.58 12.29
CA ALA A 154 29.15 24.75 11.08
C ALA A 154 29.65 25.61 9.91
N HIS A 155 30.85 25.31 9.39
CA HIS A 155 31.39 25.93 8.18
C HIS A 155 31.23 24.97 6.99
N GLY A 156 30.65 25.46 5.88
CA GLY A 156 30.53 24.68 4.65
C GLY A 156 29.61 23.47 4.72
N ALA A 157 28.73 23.40 5.73
CA ALA A 157 27.76 22.32 5.83
C ALA A 157 26.63 22.52 4.80
N ALA A 158 26.40 21.51 3.96
CA ALA A 158 25.18 21.44 3.16
C ALA A 158 24.02 21.07 4.07
N LEU A 159 22.92 21.82 4.01
CA LEU A 159 21.68 21.42 4.65
C LEU A 159 20.94 20.49 3.69
N GLU A 160 20.71 19.26 4.12
CA GLU A 160 19.87 18.30 3.42
C GLU A 160 18.56 18.12 4.21
N VAL A 161 17.43 18.39 3.55
CA VAL A 161 16.09 18.19 4.09
C VAL A 161 15.39 17.16 3.23
N THR A 162 15.02 16.03 3.82
CA THR A 162 14.29 14.97 3.14
C THR A 162 12.85 14.96 3.65
N ILE A 163 11.90 15.11 2.74
CA ILE A 163 10.46 15.04 3.02
C ILE A 163 9.94 13.73 2.41
N ASP A 164 9.45 12.85 3.29
CA ASP A 164 8.83 11.59 2.90
C ASP A 164 7.31 11.72 3.04
N ALA A 165 6.60 11.76 1.91
CA ALA A 165 5.15 11.63 1.87
C ALA A 165 4.78 10.17 1.62
N ALA A 166 4.29 9.49 2.66
CA ALA A 166 3.86 8.11 2.58
C ALA A 166 2.32 8.01 2.55
N LEU A 167 1.80 7.32 1.54
CA LEU A 167 0.39 6.93 1.44
C LEU A 167 0.27 5.45 1.74
N PHE A 168 -0.39 5.15 2.85
CA PHE A 168 -0.62 3.79 3.31
C PHE A 168 -2.05 3.36 2.96
N ASP A 169 -2.17 2.33 2.13
CA ASP A 169 -3.45 1.80 1.71
C ASP A 169 -3.66 0.40 2.32
N VAL A 170 -4.31 0.40 3.48
CA VAL A 170 -4.75 -0.82 4.19
C VAL A 170 -5.87 -1.54 3.44
N LYS A 171 -6.69 -0.78 2.70
CA LYS A 171 -7.83 -1.34 1.97
C LYS A 171 -7.42 -2.08 0.73
N HIS A 172 -6.16 -1.97 0.31
CA HIS A 172 -5.66 -2.68 -0.86
C HIS A 172 -5.94 -4.19 -0.82
N ALA A 173 -5.71 -4.84 0.33
CA ALA A 173 -5.96 -6.27 0.48
C ALA A 173 -7.45 -6.61 0.50
N GLU A 174 -8.28 -5.74 1.09
CA GLU A 174 -9.74 -5.86 1.06
C GLU A 174 -10.26 -5.70 -0.37
N ASP A 175 -9.82 -4.66 -1.08
CA ASP A 175 -10.19 -4.36 -2.46
C ASP A 175 -9.76 -5.49 -3.41
N GLU A 176 -8.54 -6.03 -3.25
CA GLU A 176 -8.06 -7.15 -4.05
C GLU A 176 -8.84 -8.44 -3.75
N ALA A 177 -9.09 -8.73 -2.47
CA ALA A 177 -9.89 -9.89 -2.07
C ALA A 177 -11.33 -9.78 -2.60
N VAL A 178 -11.96 -8.60 -2.48
CA VAL A 178 -13.29 -8.31 -3.03
C VAL A 178 -13.29 -8.44 -4.55
N ALA A 179 -12.29 -7.90 -5.24
CA ALA A 179 -12.18 -7.99 -6.69
C ALA A 179 -12.02 -9.44 -7.18
N GLN A 180 -11.16 -10.23 -6.54
CA GLN A 180 -10.99 -11.66 -6.86
C GLN A 180 -12.29 -12.43 -6.58
N LEU A 181 -12.95 -12.15 -5.47
CA LEU A 181 -14.16 -12.86 -5.06
C LEU A 181 -15.36 -12.49 -5.96
N LEU A 182 -15.48 -11.23 -6.38
CA LEU A 182 -16.41 -10.78 -7.42
C LEU A 182 -16.12 -11.45 -8.76
N HIS A 183 -14.85 -11.57 -9.16
CA HIS A 183 -14.48 -12.24 -10.40
C HIS A 183 -14.83 -13.74 -10.38
N MET A 184 -14.57 -14.43 -9.27
CA MET A 184 -14.84 -15.87 -9.13
C MET A 184 -16.33 -16.20 -8.96
N ARG A 185 -17.10 -15.36 -8.26
CA ARG A 185 -18.47 -15.71 -7.80
C ARG A 185 -19.57 -14.79 -8.32
N GLY A 186 -19.23 -13.70 -9.01
CA GLY A 186 -20.21 -12.74 -9.53
C GLY A 186 -21.14 -12.22 -8.44
N ALA A 187 -22.45 -12.32 -8.67
CA ALA A 187 -23.46 -11.83 -7.72
C ALA A 187 -23.45 -12.55 -6.36
N ALA A 188 -22.98 -13.80 -6.29
CA ALA A 188 -22.89 -14.59 -5.06
C ALA A 188 -21.70 -14.20 -4.17
N ALA A 189 -20.89 -13.23 -4.60
CA ALA A 189 -19.77 -12.71 -3.81
C ALA A 189 -20.21 -12.07 -2.49
N ARG A 190 -21.37 -11.40 -2.49
CA ARG A 190 -21.88 -10.63 -1.36
C ARG A 190 -22.08 -11.47 -0.09
N ASP A 191 -22.52 -12.71 -0.24
CA ASP A 191 -22.82 -13.59 0.89
C ASP A 191 -21.55 -14.18 1.56
N ALA A 192 -20.40 -14.05 0.90
CA ALA A 192 -19.13 -14.61 1.38
C ALA A 192 -18.19 -13.58 2.00
N LEU A 193 -18.48 -12.28 1.90
CA LEU A 193 -17.67 -11.22 2.50
C LEU A 193 -17.90 -11.16 4.01
N ARG A 194 -16.82 -11.26 4.79
CA ARG A 194 -16.81 -11.01 6.24
C ARG A 194 -15.88 -9.84 6.52
N ALA A 195 -16.38 -8.87 7.28
CA ALA A 195 -15.57 -7.72 7.70
C ALA A 195 -14.60 -8.11 8.82
N SER A 196 -13.37 -7.64 8.73
CA SER A 196 -12.38 -7.65 9.81
C SER A 196 -11.80 -6.24 9.96
N VAL A 197 -11.39 -5.89 11.18
CA VAL A 197 -10.79 -4.59 11.50
C VAL A 197 -9.36 -4.85 11.96
N VAL A 198 -8.41 -4.09 11.43
CA VAL A 198 -7.00 -4.14 11.83
C VAL A 198 -6.53 -2.70 12.10
N ASP A 199 -5.89 -2.51 13.25
CA ASP A 199 -5.32 -1.22 13.65
C ASP A 199 -3.82 -1.17 13.31
N PHE A 200 -3.40 -0.10 12.65
CA PHE A 200 -2.00 0.14 12.32
C PHE A 200 -1.52 1.47 12.91
N ARG A 201 -0.26 1.50 13.36
CA ARG A 201 0.40 2.71 13.84
C ARG A 201 1.70 2.93 13.07
N LEU A 202 1.75 4.01 12.30
CA LEU A 202 2.99 4.49 11.69
C LEU A 202 3.80 5.22 12.75
N LEU A 203 5.04 4.77 12.99
CA LEU A 203 6.00 5.47 13.84
C LEU A 203 6.94 6.24 12.92
N GLY A 204 6.93 7.57 13.02
CA GLY A 204 7.92 8.41 12.34
C GLY A 204 9.32 8.15 12.89
N ALA A 205 10.31 8.09 12.01
CA ALA A 205 11.72 8.01 12.37
C ALA A 205 12.22 9.32 12.99
#